data_AF-A0A090AHX5-F1
#
_entry.id   AF-A0A090AHX5-F1
#
_cell.length_a   1.000
_cell.length_b   1.000
_cell.length_c   1.000
_cell.angle_alpha   90.00
_cell.angle_beta   90.00
_cell.angle_gamma   90.00
#
_symmetry.space_group_name_H-M   'P 1'
#
loop_
_entity.id
_entity.type
_entity.pdbx_description
1 polymer ?
#
loop_
_entity_poly.entity_id
_entity_poly.type
_entity_poly.pdbx_seq_one_letter_code
_entity_poly.pdbx_strand_id
1 'polypeptide(L)'
;MTELIEIEAETFADEVGDMPSKNHSLIMGRITGLLFNDERFIVMPELSLDTSQIDLNQFNLKAKDELIPDVCVYLELPEEPEDELDNDILRMTQMPELVIEILSPKQPINEILLKFKAYFTLGIKSCWLVIPSVKVIKIYSAKGNNIFDIQHDNEVIDEIIGIRLPIQKIFGKIAATRS
;
A
#
# COMPACT_ATOMS: atom_id res chain seq x y z
N MET A 1 32.58 -8.63 32.16
CA MET A 1 31.83 -9.59 31.31
C MET A 1 30.80 -8.74 30.61
N THR A 2 31.15 -8.26 29.43
CA THR A 2 30.31 -7.33 28.68
C THR A 2 29.36 -8.19 27.87
N GLU A 3 28.09 -8.26 28.29
CA GLU A 3 27.02 -8.78 27.45
C GLU A 3 26.93 -7.85 26.24
N LEU A 4 27.59 -8.27 25.16
CA LEU A 4 27.52 -7.63 23.87
C LEU A 4 26.17 -7.99 23.26
N ILE A 5 25.38 -6.95 23.06
CA ILE A 5 24.17 -6.82 22.26
C ILE A 5 24.21 -7.77 21.05
N GLU A 6 23.55 -8.93 21.16
CA GLU A 6 23.23 -9.82 20.04
C GLU A 6 21.80 -9.58 19.52
N ILE A 7 21.08 -8.60 20.06
CA ILE A 7 19.64 -8.38 19.79
C ILE A 7 19.39 -7.55 18.52
N GLU A 8 20.38 -6.87 17.96
CA GLU A 8 20.18 -5.96 16.81
C GLU A 8 20.52 -6.57 15.45
N ALA A 9 21.27 -7.66 15.36
CA ALA A 9 21.78 -8.14 14.07
C ALA A 9 20.73 -8.87 13.20
N GLU A 10 19.74 -9.51 13.81
CA GLU A 10 18.68 -10.22 13.06
C GLU A 10 17.62 -9.26 12.51
N THR A 11 17.32 -8.16 13.21
CA THR A 11 16.33 -7.16 12.76
C THR A 11 16.81 -6.37 11.54
N PHE A 12 18.11 -6.05 11.47
CA PHE A 12 18.66 -5.31 10.32
C PHE A 12 18.75 -6.13 9.03
N ALA A 13 18.76 -7.46 9.08
CA ALA A 13 18.96 -8.29 7.89
C ALA A 13 17.70 -8.38 7.00
N ASP A 14 16.51 -8.38 7.60
CA ASP A 14 15.24 -8.42 6.86
C ASP A 14 14.89 -7.04 6.24
N GLU A 15 15.30 -5.93 6.86
CA GLU A 15 15.07 -4.56 6.34
C GLU A 15 15.87 -4.23 5.06
N VAL A 16 16.98 -4.92 4.78
CA VAL A 16 17.82 -4.68 3.58
C VAL A 16 17.09 -5.08 2.27
N GLY A 17 16.05 -5.90 2.37
CA GLY A 17 15.20 -6.30 1.25
C GLY A 17 14.19 -5.23 0.82
N ASP A 18 13.81 -4.33 1.73
CA ASP A 18 12.58 -3.53 1.65
C ASP A 18 12.82 -2.02 1.53
N MET A 19 14.05 -1.59 1.18
CA MET A 19 14.32 -0.17 1.04
C MET A 19 13.61 0.42 -0.20
N PRO A 20 12.74 1.43 -0.04
CA PRO A 20 11.98 2.00 -1.14
C PRO A 20 12.92 2.65 -2.16
N SER A 21 12.84 2.18 -3.40
CA SER A 21 13.64 2.72 -4.50
C SER A 21 13.16 4.12 -4.91
N LYS A 22 14.00 4.90 -5.61
CA LYS A 22 13.63 6.20 -6.17
C LYS A 22 12.29 6.17 -6.93
N ASN A 23 12.06 5.14 -7.74
CA ASN A 23 10.84 5.03 -8.54
C ASN A 23 9.64 4.63 -7.66
N HIS A 24 9.83 3.76 -6.67
CA HIS A 24 8.80 3.43 -5.69
C HIS A 24 8.34 4.72 -4.98
N SER A 25 9.27 5.43 -4.33
CA SER A 25 8.98 6.66 -3.58
C SER A 25 8.33 7.74 -4.45
N LEU A 26 8.80 7.94 -5.68
CA LEU A 26 8.20 8.91 -6.61
C LEU A 26 6.76 8.55 -6.97
N ILE A 27 6.49 7.27 -7.25
CA ILE A 27 5.15 6.82 -7.65
C ILE A 27 4.21 6.86 -6.44
N MET A 28 4.68 6.46 -5.26
CA MET A 28 3.93 6.56 -4.01
C MET A 28 3.50 7.99 -3.74
N GLY A 29 4.43 8.95 -3.79
CA GLY A 29 4.12 10.36 -3.56
C GLY A 29 3.14 10.94 -4.59
N ARG A 30 3.22 10.49 -5.86
CA ARG A 30 2.28 10.93 -6.91
C ARG A 30 0.89 10.36 -6.72
N ILE A 31 0.77 9.06 -6.46
CA ILE A 31 -0.53 8.43 -6.22
C ILE A 31 -1.18 9.03 -4.98
N THR A 32 -0.42 9.12 -3.88
CA THR A 32 -0.87 9.73 -2.62
C THR A 32 -1.32 11.16 -2.82
N GLY A 33 -0.52 12.01 -3.49
CA GLY A 33 -0.89 13.39 -3.78
C GLY A 33 -2.11 13.53 -4.69
N LEU A 34 -2.31 12.62 -5.65
CA LEU A 34 -3.52 12.61 -6.48
C LEU A 34 -4.77 12.24 -5.67
N LEU A 35 -4.65 11.24 -4.79
CA LEU A 35 -5.76 10.79 -3.94
C LEU A 35 -6.11 11.83 -2.86
N PHE A 36 -5.11 12.49 -2.25
CA PHE A 36 -5.35 13.55 -1.27
C PHE A 36 -6.15 14.75 -1.80
N ASN A 37 -6.17 14.98 -3.11
CA ASN A 37 -6.96 16.06 -3.70
C ASN A 37 -8.45 15.74 -3.80
N ASP A 38 -8.87 14.54 -3.43
CA ASP A 38 -10.26 14.10 -3.41
C ASP A 38 -10.72 13.96 -1.96
N GLU A 39 -11.56 14.90 -1.51
CA GLU A 39 -12.04 15.01 -0.13
C GLU A 39 -12.87 13.79 0.33
N ARG A 40 -13.27 12.91 -0.59
CA ARG A 40 -13.95 11.65 -0.29
C ARG A 40 -13.03 10.60 0.34
N PHE A 41 -11.72 10.81 0.29
CA PHE A 41 -10.72 9.81 0.66
C PHE A 41 -9.87 10.28 1.83
N ILE A 42 -9.68 9.37 2.77
CA ILE A 42 -8.70 9.52 3.85
C ILE A 42 -7.54 8.60 3.51
N VAL A 43 -6.42 9.19 3.14
CA VAL A 43 -5.26 8.47 2.59
C VAL A 43 -4.17 8.44 3.65
N MET A 44 -3.70 7.25 3.99
CA MET A 44 -2.69 7.02 5.02
C MET A 44 -1.54 6.18 4.44
N PRO A 45 -0.40 6.79 4.11
CA PRO A 45 0.76 6.06 3.63
C PRO A 45 1.45 5.32 4.78
N GLU A 46 2.00 4.12 4.51
CA GLU A 46 2.80 3.33 5.46
C GLU A 46 2.09 3.06 6.80
N LEU A 47 0.77 2.85 6.76
CA LEU A 47 -0.05 2.60 7.94
C LEU A 47 0.07 1.14 8.38
N SER A 48 0.34 0.90 9.66
CA SER A 48 0.31 -0.44 10.23
C SER A 48 -1.13 -0.92 10.44
N LEU A 49 -1.45 -2.09 9.89
CA LEU A 49 -2.73 -2.77 10.06
C LEU A 49 -2.56 -3.96 11.01
N ASP A 50 -3.40 -4.03 12.04
CA ASP A 50 -3.49 -5.20 12.93
C ASP A 50 -4.21 -6.34 12.19
N THR A 51 -3.49 -7.44 11.96
CA THR A 51 -3.99 -8.64 11.29
C THR A 51 -4.14 -9.83 12.21
N SER A 52 -4.13 -9.64 13.53
CA SER A 52 -4.22 -10.70 14.56
C SER A 52 -5.51 -11.54 14.49
N GLN A 53 -6.54 -11.06 13.81
CA GLN A 53 -7.79 -11.77 13.54
C GLN A 53 -7.68 -12.90 12.50
N ILE A 54 -6.55 -13.02 11.79
CA ILE A 54 -6.28 -14.11 10.84
C ILE A 54 -4.89 -14.71 11.03
N ASP A 55 -4.70 -15.98 10.67
CA ASP A 55 -3.36 -16.58 10.58
C ASP A 55 -2.73 -16.26 9.23
N LEU A 56 -1.71 -15.41 9.20
CA LEU A 56 -1.02 -15.03 7.97
C LEU A 56 -0.19 -16.18 7.36
N ASN A 57 0.18 -17.20 8.14
CA ASN A 57 0.94 -18.35 7.63
C ASN A 57 0.16 -19.15 6.59
N GLN A 58 -1.17 -19.13 6.64
CA GLN A 58 -2.02 -19.79 5.65
C GLN A 58 -1.84 -19.20 4.23
N PHE A 59 -1.32 -17.98 4.15
CA PHE A 59 -0.97 -17.30 2.89
C PHE A 59 0.52 -17.32 2.59
N ASN A 60 1.33 -18.09 3.33
CA ASN A 60 2.79 -18.12 3.19
C ASN A 60 3.47 -16.77 3.43
N LEU A 61 2.85 -15.90 4.25
CA LEU A 61 3.46 -14.64 4.67
C LEU A 61 4.28 -14.87 5.95
N LYS A 62 5.46 -14.26 6.03
CA LYS A 62 6.33 -14.32 7.22
C LYS A 62 5.84 -13.43 8.35
N ALA A 63 5.13 -12.36 8.01
CA ALA A 63 4.52 -11.46 8.99
C ALA A 63 3.56 -12.24 9.89
N LYS A 64 3.47 -11.84 11.15
CA LYS A 64 2.69 -12.54 12.16
C LYS A 64 1.29 -11.95 12.33
N ASP A 65 1.23 -10.69 12.74
CA ASP A 65 0.01 -10.00 13.15
C ASP A 65 -0.05 -8.55 12.63
N GLU A 66 0.79 -8.23 11.65
CA GLU A 66 0.93 -6.88 11.12
C GLU A 66 1.18 -6.92 9.61
N LEU A 67 0.49 -6.05 8.88
CA LEU A 67 0.82 -5.74 7.49
C LEU A 67 0.88 -4.23 7.33
N ILE A 68 1.91 -3.76 6.62
CA ILE A 68 2.10 -2.35 6.28
C ILE A 68 2.01 -2.24 4.76
N PRO A 69 0.89 -1.72 4.23
CA PRO A 69 0.79 -1.39 2.83
C PRO A 69 1.36 0.00 2.54
N ASP A 70 1.86 0.22 1.33
CA ASP A 70 2.44 1.52 0.96
C ASP A 70 1.41 2.66 1.07
N VAL A 71 0.14 2.39 0.69
CA VAL A 71 -0.96 3.35 0.83
C VAL A 71 -2.26 2.65 1.22
N CYS A 72 -2.87 3.11 2.30
CA CYS A 72 -4.24 2.79 2.70
C CYS A 72 -5.19 3.92 2.31
N VAL A 73 -6.41 3.58 1.89
CA VAL A 73 -7.48 4.55 1.61
C VAL A 73 -8.77 4.13 2.32
N TYR A 74 -9.27 5.01 3.17
CA TYR A 74 -10.56 4.88 3.83
C TYR A 74 -11.59 5.83 3.18
N LEU A 75 -12.84 5.39 3.12
CA LEU A 75 -13.98 6.20 2.67
C LEU A 75 -14.66 6.97 3.80
N GLU A 76 -14.45 6.54 5.04
CA GLU A 76 -14.97 7.15 6.25
C GLU A 76 -13.85 7.25 7.28
N LEU A 77 -13.89 8.27 8.14
CA LEU A 77 -12.90 8.44 9.19
C LEU A 77 -12.98 7.22 10.13
N PRO A 78 -11.89 6.49 10.36
CA PRO A 78 -11.90 5.42 11.32
C PRO A 78 -12.29 5.91 12.70
N GLU A 79 -13.03 5.10 13.43
CA GLU A 79 -13.41 5.45 14.80
C GLU A 79 -12.16 5.51 15.69
N GLU A 80 -11.89 6.66 16.29
CA GLU A 80 -10.89 6.78 17.34
C GLU A 80 -11.51 6.27 18.66
N PRO A 81 -10.83 5.38 19.41
CA PRO A 81 -11.28 5.00 20.74
C PRO A 81 -11.36 6.25 21.64
N GLU A 82 -12.47 6.40 22.38
CA GLU A 82 -12.74 7.58 23.23
C GLU A 82 -11.63 7.87 24.27
N ASP A 83 -10.82 6.87 24.62
CA ASP A 83 -9.76 6.93 25.64
C ASP A 83 -8.35 7.22 25.08
N GLU A 84 -8.19 7.41 23.76
CA GLU A 84 -6.87 7.52 23.09
C GLU A 84 -6.47 8.95 22.69
N LEU A 85 -7.20 9.98 23.13
CA LEU A 85 -6.85 11.39 22.83
C LEU A 85 -5.42 11.80 23.25
N ASP A 86 -4.75 11.02 24.12
CA ASP A 86 -3.38 11.23 24.57
C ASP A 86 -2.35 10.20 24.02
N ASN A 87 -2.77 9.13 23.32
CA ASN A 87 -1.87 8.08 22.80
C ASN A 87 -2.18 7.74 21.33
N ASP A 88 -1.16 7.76 20.48
CA ASP A 88 -1.28 7.41 19.05
C ASP A 88 -1.66 5.92 18.84
N ILE A 89 -2.42 5.63 17.79
CA ILE A 89 -2.79 4.26 17.41
C ILE A 89 -1.61 3.63 16.65
N LEU A 90 -0.92 2.70 17.30
CA LEU A 90 0.24 2.04 16.70
C LEU A 90 -0.13 1.06 15.58
N ARG A 91 -1.29 0.41 15.68
CA ARG A 91 -1.81 -0.55 14.69
C ARG A 91 -3.31 -0.40 14.53
N MET A 92 -3.74 -0.20 13.29
CA MET A 92 -5.14 0.01 12.95
C MET A 92 -5.89 -1.31 12.85
N THR A 93 -6.94 -1.46 13.66
CA THR A 93 -7.82 -2.64 13.64
C THR A 93 -8.92 -2.52 12.59
N GLN A 94 -9.40 -1.29 12.32
CA GLN A 94 -10.31 -1.02 11.23
C GLN A 94 -9.57 -1.09 9.90
N MET A 95 -10.04 -1.94 8.99
CA MET A 95 -9.40 -2.14 7.67
C MET A 95 -9.81 -1.08 6.66
N PRO A 96 -8.90 -0.64 5.78
CA PRO A 96 -9.23 0.30 4.71
C PRO A 96 -10.10 -0.34 3.62
N GLU A 97 -10.82 0.47 2.86
CA GLU A 97 -11.51 -0.03 1.67
C GLU A 97 -10.54 -0.41 0.54
N LEU A 98 -9.41 0.30 0.45
CA LEU A 98 -8.40 0.10 -0.58
C LEU A 98 -6.99 0.08 0.00
N VAL A 99 -6.21 -0.87 -0.51
CA VAL A 99 -4.77 -0.94 -0.32
C VAL A 99 -4.04 -0.84 -1.66
N ILE A 100 -2.96 -0.08 -1.70
CA ILE A 100 -2.05 0.03 -2.85
C ILE A 100 -0.67 -0.48 -2.43
N GLU A 101 -0.14 -1.41 -3.21
CA GLU A 101 1.23 -1.91 -3.09
C GLU A 101 2.00 -1.58 -4.38
N ILE A 102 3.16 -0.98 -4.22
CA ILE A 102 4.03 -0.47 -5.26
C ILE A 102 5.25 -1.38 -5.30
N LEU A 103 5.42 -2.06 -6.43
CA LEU A 103 6.48 -3.05 -6.56
C LEU A 103 7.86 -2.38 -6.47
N SER A 104 8.61 -2.73 -5.43
CA SER A 104 10.02 -2.38 -5.32
C SER A 104 10.90 -3.29 -6.21
N PRO A 105 12.06 -2.83 -6.71
CA PRO A 105 12.83 -3.54 -7.74
C PRO A 105 13.29 -4.96 -7.35
N LYS A 106 13.49 -5.22 -6.06
CA LYS A 106 13.93 -6.52 -5.54
C LYS A 106 12.79 -7.39 -5.01
N GLN A 107 11.60 -6.81 -4.87
CA GLN A 107 10.47 -7.47 -4.27
C GLN A 107 9.83 -8.43 -5.30
N PRO A 108 9.60 -9.70 -4.95
CA PRO A 108 8.84 -10.61 -5.80
C PRO A 108 7.37 -10.18 -5.88
N ILE A 109 6.81 -10.12 -7.09
CA ILE A 109 5.38 -9.84 -7.30
C ILE A 109 4.50 -10.82 -6.51
N ASN A 110 4.93 -12.09 -6.41
CA ASN A 110 4.17 -13.11 -5.70
C ASN A 110 3.96 -12.77 -4.21
N GLU A 111 4.91 -12.09 -3.56
CA GLU A 111 4.75 -11.70 -2.15
C GLU A 111 3.59 -10.70 -1.99
N ILE A 112 3.49 -9.70 -2.87
CA ILE A 112 2.36 -8.77 -2.89
C ILE A 112 1.04 -9.51 -3.17
N LEU A 113 1.03 -10.46 -4.10
CA LEU A 113 -0.18 -11.24 -4.39
C LEU A 113 -0.61 -12.13 -3.21
N LEU A 114 0.32 -12.58 -2.37
CA LEU A 114 0.01 -13.27 -1.12
C LEU A 114 -0.58 -12.29 -0.09
N LYS A 115 -0.03 -11.08 0.04
CA LYS A 115 -0.63 -10.01 0.86
C LYS A 115 -2.07 -9.72 0.43
N PHE A 116 -2.34 -9.64 -0.87
CA PHE A 116 -3.70 -9.40 -1.39
C PHE A 116 -4.70 -10.47 -0.94
N LYS A 117 -4.29 -11.75 -0.86
CA LYS A 117 -5.17 -12.81 -0.33
C LYS A 117 -5.52 -12.56 1.14
N ALA A 118 -4.54 -12.14 1.94
CA ALA A 118 -4.77 -11.75 3.33
C ALA A 118 -5.69 -10.52 3.42
N TYR A 119 -5.42 -9.47 2.63
CA TYR A 119 -6.24 -8.25 2.58
C TYR A 119 -7.70 -8.53 2.23
N PHE A 120 -7.97 -9.36 1.22
CA PHE A 120 -9.35 -9.74 0.89
C PHE A 120 -10.01 -10.58 2.00
N THR A 121 -9.24 -11.39 2.73
CA THR A 121 -9.75 -12.14 3.89
C THR A 121 -10.08 -11.21 5.05
N LEU A 122 -9.35 -10.11 5.19
CA LEU A 122 -9.59 -9.01 6.14
C LEU A 122 -10.73 -8.08 5.73
N GLY A 123 -11.34 -8.28 4.55
CA GLY A 123 -12.49 -7.50 4.08
C GLY A 123 -12.14 -6.25 3.26
N ILE A 124 -10.87 -6.03 2.92
CA ILE A 124 -10.44 -4.95 2.02
C ILE A 124 -11.09 -5.18 0.65
N LYS A 125 -11.67 -4.13 0.07
CA LYS A 125 -12.58 -4.25 -1.10
C LYS A 125 -11.82 -4.18 -2.43
N SER A 126 -10.70 -3.45 -2.47
CA SER A 126 -9.86 -3.29 -3.66
C SER A 126 -8.38 -3.32 -3.31
N CYS A 127 -7.55 -3.90 -4.18
CA CYS A 127 -6.10 -3.96 -4.04
C CYS A 127 -5.42 -3.56 -5.35
N TRP A 128 -4.52 -2.58 -5.30
CA TRP A 128 -3.76 -2.12 -6.47
C TRP A 128 -2.32 -2.62 -6.42
N LEU A 129 -1.88 -3.33 -7.45
CA LEU A 129 -0.47 -3.62 -7.71
C LEU A 129 0.06 -2.63 -8.73
N VAL A 130 0.93 -1.73 -8.29
CA VAL A 130 1.59 -0.74 -9.13
C VAL A 130 2.97 -1.26 -9.51
N ILE A 131 3.30 -1.27 -10.80
CA ILE A 131 4.57 -1.80 -11.31
C ILE A 131 5.34 -0.67 -12.03
N PRO A 132 6.19 0.09 -11.32
CA PRO A 132 6.83 1.28 -11.87
C PRO A 132 7.72 1.02 -13.10
N SER A 133 8.41 -0.11 -13.15
CA SER A 133 9.37 -0.45 -14.22
C SER A 133 8.73 -0.53 -15.59
N VAL A 134 7.47 -0.99 -15.66
CA VAL A 134 6.69 -1.12 -16.90
C VAL A 134 5.50 -0.15 -16.97
N LYS A 135 5.32 0.70 -15.95
CA LYS A 135 4.26 1.72 -15.88
C LYS A 135 2.85 1.13 -16.03
N VAL A 136 2.62 0.05 -15.29
CA VAL A 136 1.36 -0.70 -15.25
C VAL A 136 0.76 -0.61 -13.86
N ILE A 137 -0.57 -0.53 -13.80
CA ILE A 137 -1.35 -0.71 -12.57
C ILE A 137 -2.33 -1.86 -12.80
N LYS A 138 -2.34 -2.83 -11.89
CA LYS A 138 -3.34 -3.91 -11.87
C LYS A 138 -4.22 -3.73 -10.65
N ILE A 139 -5.53 -3.69 -10.86
CA ILE A 139 -6.52 -3.57 -9.79
C ILE A 139 -7.20 -4.92 -9.62
N TYR A 140 -7.29 -5.39 -8.38
CA TYR A 140 -7.95 -6.63 -8.00
C TYR A 140 -9.14 -6.31 -7.11
N SER A 141 -10.26 -7.01 -7.32
CA SER A 141 -11.46 -6.92 -6.49
C SER A 141 -12.28 -8.20 -6.58
N ALA A 142 -13.37 -8.27 -5.82
CA ALA A 142 -14.36 -9.34 -5.94
C ALA A 142 -15.01 -9.44 -7.34
N LYS A 143 -14.98 -8.37 -8.15
CA LYS A 143 -15.52 -8.37 -9.53
C LYS A 143 -14.52 -8.89 -10.58
N GLY A 144 -13.29 -9.20 -10.17
CA GLY A 144 -12.21 -9.60 -11.08
C GLY A 144 -11.04 -8.63 -11.03
N ASN A 145 -10.25 -8.59 -12.11
CA ASN A 145 -9.11 -7.69 -12.23
C ASN A 145 -9.16 -6.84 -13.50
N ASN A 146 -8.55 -5.65 -13.41
CA ASN A 146 -8.35 -4.73 -14.52
C ASN A 146 -6.86 -4.38 -14.61
N ILE A 147 -6.38 -4.09 -15.81
CA ILE A 147 -4.99 -3.72 -16.07
C ILE A 147 -5.00 -2.41 -16.85
N PHE A 148 -4.19 -1.46 -16.39
CA PHE A 148 -4.01 -0.17 -17.02
C PHE A 148 -2.53 0.07 -17.29
N ASP A 149 -2.21 0.65 -18.44
CA ASP A 149 -0.86 1.05 -18.80
C ASP A 149 -0.81 2.41 -19.50
N ILE A 150 0.30 3.12 -19.32
CA ILE A 150 0.43 4.50 -19.80
C ILE A 150 0.36 4.65 -21.34
N GLN A 151 0.54 3.57 -22.10
CA GLN A 151 0.55 3.61 -23.57
C GLN A 151 -0.85 3.51 -24.17
N HIS A 152 -1.74 2.78 -23.51
CA HIS A 152 -3.08 2.50 -24.02
C HIS A 152 -4.19 3.23 -23.25
N ASP A 153 -3.94 3.62 -21.99
CA ASP A 153 -4.94 4.21 -21.12
C ASP A 153 -4.66 5.69 -20.82
N ASN A 154 -5.75 6.45 -20.63
CA ASN A 154 -5.69 7.84 -20.14
C ASN A 154 -5.90 7.91 -18.62
N GLU A 155 -6.67 6.99 -18.06
CA GLU A 155 -7.04 6.98 -16.65
C GLU A 155 -6.96 5.56 -16.09
N VAL A 156 -6.58 5.46 -14.82
CA VAL A 156 -6.77 4.28 -13.98
C VAL A 156 -8.14 4.40 -13.33
N ILE A 157 -8.97 3.37 -13.46
CA ILE A 157 -10.35 3.37 -12.96
C ILE A 157 -10.53 2.23 -11.96
N ASP A 158 -10.87 2.57 -10.73
CA ASP A 158 -11.37 1.64 -9.73
C ASP A 158 -12.86 1.88 -9.50
N GLU A 159 -13.69 0.99 -10.04
CA GLU A 159 -15.14 1.08 -9.92
C GLU A 159 -15.67 0.70 -8.53
N ILE A 160 -14.88 -0.02 -7.72
CA ILE A 160 -15.28 -0.45 -6.38
C ILE A 160 -15.24 0.75 -5.42
N ILE A 161 -14.17 1.54 -5.54
CA ILE A 161 -13.92 2.71 -4.69
C ILE A 161 -14.43 4.00 -5.33
N GLY A 162 -14.66 4.01 -6.65
CA GLY A 162 -15.05 5.21 -7.40
C GLY A 162 -13.88 6.16 -7.65
N ILE A 163 -12.69 5.61 -7.89
CA ILE A 163 -11.45 6.37 -8.20
C ILE A 163 -11.26 6.44 -9.71
N ARG A 164 -10.87 7.63 -10.20
CA ARG A 164 -10.38 7.86 -11.55
C ARG A 164 -9.15 8.74 -11.50
N LEU A 165 -7.98 8.20 -11.85
CA LEU A 165 -6.71 8.94 -11.81
C LEU A 165 -6.08 9.02 -13.20
N PRO A 166 -5.63 10.20 -13.67
CA PRO A 166 -4.93 10.31 -14.94
C PRO A 166 -3.56 9.61 -14.86
N ILE A 167 -3.39 8.52 -15.63
CA ILE A 167 -2.22 7.63 -15.51
C ILE A 167 -0.91 8.33 -15.91
N GLN A 168 -0.99 9.36 -16.76
CA GLN A 168 0.15 10.21 -17.12
C GLN A 168 0.64 11.06 -15.94
N LYS A 169 -0.21 11.44 -14.98
CA LYS A 169 0.25 12.14 -13.76
C LYS A 169 0.97 11.19 -12.80
N ILE A 170 0.66 9.89 -12.85
CA ILE A 170 1.32 8.85 -12.06
C ILE A 170 2.70 8.53 -12.66
N PHE A 171 2.78 8.18 -13.95
CA PHE A 171 4.02 7.67 -14.55
C PHE A 171 4.75 8.63 -15.50
N GLY A 172 4.12 9.75 -15.87
CA GLY A 172 4.68 10.71 -16.84
C GLY A 172 5.87 11.50 -16.28
N LYS A 173 6.61 12.14 -17.19
CA LYS A 173 7.60 13.14 -16.78
C LYS A 173 6.84 14.42 -16.44
N ILE A 174 7.10 14.99 -15.25
CA ILE A 174 6.63 16.35 -14.97
C ILE A 174 7.40 17.25 -15.93
N ALA A 175 6.69 17.94 -16.83
CA ALA A 175 7.29 19.03 -17.57
C ALA A 175 7.70 20.07 -16.53
N ALA A 176 9.01 20.25 -16.33
CA ALA A 176 9.49 21.33 -15.48
C ALA A 176 9.00 22.63 -16.10
N THR A 177 7.95 23.21 -15.53
CA THR A 177 7.60 24.60 -15.80
C THR A 177 8.73 25.41 -15.18
N ARG A 178 9.76 25.68 -15.98
CA ARG A 178 10.78 26.66 -15.61
C ARG A 178 10.09 28.01 -15.65
N SER A 179 9.64 28.48 -14.50
CA SER A 179 9.40 29.90 -14.23
C SER A 179 10.74 30.64 -14.20
#